data_AF-A0A529I1R3-F1
#
_entry.id   AF-A0A529I1R3-F1
#
_cell.length_a   1.000
_cell.length_b   1.000
_cell.length_c   1.000
_cell.angle_alpha   90.00
_cell.angle_beta   90.00
_cell.angle_gamma   90.00
#
_symmetry.space_group_name_H-M   'P 1'
#
loop_
_entity.id
_entity.type
_entity.pdbx_description
1 polymer ?
#
loop_
_entity_poly.entity_id
_entity_poly.type
_entity_poly.pdbx_seq_one_letter_code
_entity_poly.pdbx_strand_id
1 'polypeptide(L)'
;RERATVQLVWTGQPPAIGLELPKDLGRLIKRPLGRSSVARLSVSRKGALQSVSLTDTGTLQPAFGQDAGTLIPRTNTGIDLAKLFPKLLKDARDAGRITQAGADDIAAAWKQFAALYTDALTSLQSSGYASATIVAQADAYGALLNSLIKNAIGDLNRRDICEPVLRIGTIEVLGSAPSAIVAPWHPLRLAGVAAKMRSVAGLADYLLSDVDLNFGDSRLFFSDLRDELSHPLYPEVAVGYEGSEPVLLTETSTVNDYSLVERPVRDPSEATTDVDPSEAARQIRALLERYLDLQPHERSNLSIMLYNCDAAGLPLATVSALSSVQDQEEVHCNVLVRHRDRARLSGVYTELLERSENDPDAVVVSETSRNFMSKLRIGVMLDVAGGSKSGGAREIDVAFLHDVVSRQAREQWFPVPALPDNPSLLQHVPARWSYRRVTAEDELKATSYLTCPRQPDAGWAYIDAVANVVRRQSHGPDEHYLPARQ
;
A
#
# COMPACT_ATOMS: atom_id res chain seq x y z
N ARG A 1 -40.26 10.38 -24.42
CA ARG A 1 -39.48 10.04 -23.20
C ARG A 1 -38.55 8.91 -23.59
N GLU A 2 -37.30 9.21 -23.92
CA GLU A 2 -36.27 8.17 -24.07
C GLU A 2 -36.08 7.51 -22.71
N ARG A 3 -36.25 6.19 -22.66
CA ARG A 3 -36.10 5.41 -21.45
C ARG A 3 -34.62 5.12 -21.31
N ALA A 4 -33.92 5.88 -20.47
CA ALA A 4 -32.52 5.61 -20.17
C ALA A 4 -32.37 4.16 -19.71
N THR A 5 -31.65 3.36 -20.47
CA THR A 5 -31.38 1.95 -20.17
C THR A 5 -30.03 1.89 -19.49
N VAL A 6 -30.02 1.70 -18.17
CA VAL A 6 -28.78 1.52 -17.40
C VAL A 6 -28.41 0.05 -17.44
N GLN A 7 -27.25 -0.27 -18.00
CA GLN A 7 -26.68 -1.62 -17.98
C GLN A 7 -25.49 -1.65 -17.04
N LEU A 8 -25.52 -2.55 -16.05
CA LEU A 8 -24.36 -2.85 -15.21
C LEU A 8 -23.50 -3.90 -15.91
N VAL A 9 -22.28 -3.52 -16.26
CA VAL A 9 -21.29 -4.41 -16.87
C VAL A 9 -20.27 -4.79 -15.80
N TRP A 10 -20.21 -6.07 -15.47
CA TRP A 10 -19.22 -6.62 -14.54
C TRP A 10 -18.05 -7.16 -15.33
N THR A 11 -16.86 -6.59 -15.11
CA THR A 11 -15.61 -7.08 -15.70
C THR A 11 -14.77 -7.71 -14.60
N GLY A 12 -14.48 -9.00 -14.75
CA GLY A 12 -13.57 -9.69 -13.84
C GLY A 12 -12.12 -9.43 -14.24
N GLN A 13 -11.22 -9.41 -13.24
CA GLN A 13 -9.78 -9.41 -13.44
C GLN A 13 -9.22 -10.76 -12.97
N PRO A 14 -9.22 -11.82 -13.81
CA PRO A 14 -8.77 -13.16 -13.43
C PRO A 14 -7.41 -13.26 -12.72
N PRO A 15 -6.38 -12.46 -13.06
CA PRO A 15 -5.09 -12.56 -12.38
C PRO A 15 -5.05 -11.82 -11.04
N ALA A 16 -6.08 -11.06 -10.66
CA ALA A 16 -6.09 -10.32 -9.40
C ALA A 16 -6.31 -11.24 -8.19
N ILE A 17 -5.67 -10.90 -7.07
CA ILE A 17 -5.73 -11.65 -5.82
C ILE A 17 -7.17 -11.84 -5.28
N GLY A 18 -8.09 -10.92 -5.62
CA GLY A 18 -9.48 -10.95 -5.19
C GLY A 18 -10.25 -12.22 -5.56
N LEU A 19 -9.88 -12.92 -6.64
CA LEU A 19 -10.58 -14.15 -7.05
C LEU A 19 -10.45 -15.29 -6.02
N GLU A 20 -9.41 -15.28 -5.19
CA GLU A 20 -9.16 -16.34 -4.21
C GLU A 20 -9.90 -16.12 -2.88
N LEU A 21 -10.48 -14.93 -2.67
CA LEU A 21 -11.16 -14.57 -1.42
C LEU A 21 -12.24 -15.59 -0.98
N PRO A 22 -13.14 -16.10 -1.86
CA PRO A 22 -14.15 -17.07 -1.42
C PRO A 22 -13.54 -18.38 -0.90
N LYS A 23 -12.41 -18.82 -1.48
CA LYS A 23 -11.71 -20.03 -1.04
C LYS A 23 -11.01 -19.81 0.29
N ASP A 24 -10.36 -18.66 0.47
CA ASP A 24 -9.71 -18.28 1.73
C ASP A 24 -10.72 -18.12 2.85
N LEU A 25 -11.84 -17.42 2.61
CA LEU A 25 -12.91 -17.26 3.59
C LEU A 25 -13.49 -18.61 4.04
N GLY A 26 -13.74 -19.53 3.10
CA GLY A 26 -14.21 -20.88 3.43
C GLY A 26 -13.23 -21.70 4.28
N ARG A 27 -11.92 -21.43 4.18
CA ARG A 27 -10.88 -22.04 5.02
C ARG A 27 -10.79 -21.35 6.38
N LEU A 28 -10.88 -20.02 6.41
CA LEU A 28 -10.86 -19.22 7.63
C LEU A 28 -12.04 -19.53 8.55
N ILE A 29 -13.24 -19.78 8.02
CA ILE A 29 -14.39 -20.15 8.87
C ILE A 29 -14.10 -21.43 9.69
N LYS A 30 -13.29 -22.35 9.15
CA LYS A 30 -12.87 -23.57 9.88
C LYS A 30 -11.73 -23.30 10.87
N ARG A 31 -10.90 -22.29 10.58
CA ARG A 31 -9.73 -21.91 11.38
C ARG A 31 -9.50 -20.38 11.34
N PRO A 32 -10.29 -19.60 12.09
CA PRO A 32 -10.33 -18.14 11.98
C PRO A 32 -8.99 -17.46 12.23
N LEU A 33 -8.24 -18.02 13.18
CA LEU A 33 -7.01 -17.45 13.72
C LEU A 33 -5.76 -18.22 13.24
N GLY A 34 -5.83 -18.80 12.03
CA GLY A 34 -4.70 -19.44 11.38
C GLY A 34 -3.69 -18.42 10.88
N ARG A 35 -2.39 -18.72 11.04
CA ARG A 35 -1.31 -17.95 10.41
C ARG A 35 -0.88 -18.58 9.09
N SER A 36 -0.50 -17.72 8.15
CA SER A 36 0.09 -18.12 6.88
C SER A 36 1.16 -17.12 6.43
N SER A 37 1.92 -17.54 5.44
CA SER A 37 2.94 -16.78 4.75
C SER A 37 2.94 -17.21 3.29
N VAL A 38 3.31 -16.29 2.39
CA VAL A 38 3.47 -16.56 0.96
C VAL A 38 4.89 -16.22 0.55
N ALA A 39 5.44 -16.87 -0.47
CA ALA A 39 6.78 -16.56 -0.97
C ALA A 39 6.70 -15.88 -2.34
N ARG A 40 7.69 -15.04 -2.66
CA ARG A 40 7.85 -14.43 -3.99
C ARG A 40 8.19 -15.48 -5.03
N LEU A 41 7.66 -15.36 -6.25
CA LEU A 41 8.09 -16.21 -7.36
C LEU A 41 9.50 -15.80 -7.83
N SER A 42 10.33 -16.78 -8.21
CA SER A 42 11.66 -16.53 -8.79
C SER A 42 11.56 -16.30 -10.31
N VAL A 43 12.18 -15.23 -10.81
CA VAL A 43 12.13 -14.80 -12.22
C VAL A 43 13.14 -15.54 -13.10
N SER A 44 14.21 -16.12 -12.53
CA SER A 44 15.24 -16.83 -13.33
C SER A 44 15.93 -17.99 -12.61
N ARG A 45 16.61 -18.86 -13.37
CA ARG A 45 17.51 -19.92 -12.85
C ARG A 45 18.64 -19.38 -11.97
N LYS A 46 18.94 -18.07 -12.02
CA LYS A 46 19.95 -17.40 -11.18
C LYS A 46 19.40 -16.85 -9.86
N GLY A 47 18.10 -17.04 -9.58
CA GLY A 47 17.51 -16.76 -8.26
C GLY A 47 17.07 -15.31 -8.01
N ALA A 48 17.02 -14.44 -9.02
CA ALA A 48 16.41 -13.12 -8.87
C ALA A 48 14.89 -13.27 -8.61
N LEU A 49 14.38 -12.59 -7.58
CA LEU A 49 12.98 -12.68 -7.14
C LEU A 49 12.12 -11.58 -7.77
N GLN A 50 10.87 -11.92 -8.09
CA GLN A 50 9.91 -10.99 -8.66
C GLN A 50 9.42 -10.01 -7.58
N SER A 51 9.06 -8.78 -7.98
CA SER A 51 8.22 -7.92 -7.16
C SER A 51 6.85 -8.57 -6.99
N VAL A 52 6.24 -8.41 -5.82
CA VAL A 52 4.87 -8.88 -5.59
C VAL A 52 3.92 -7.86 -6.20
N SER A 53 2.88 -8.34 -6.89
CA SER A 53 1.79 -7.49 -7.38
C SER A 53 0.45 -8.10 -7.00
N LEU A 54 -0.49 -7.27 -6.53
CA LEU A 54 -1.84 -7.73 -6.19
C LEU A 54 -2.75 -7.90 -7.41
N THR A 55 -2.41 -7.27 -8.53
CA THR A 55 -3.14 -7.41 -9.81
C THR A 55 -2.72 -8.66 -10.58
N ASP A 56 -1.60 -9.27 -10.21
CA ASP A 56 -1.08 -10.50 -10.82
C ASP A 56 -0.60 -11.50 -9.76
N THR A 57 -1.46 -12.49 -9.46
CA THR A 57 -1.13 -13.59 -8.55
C THR A 57 -0.01 -14.48 -9.06
N GLY A 58 0.36 -14.40 -10.34
CA GLY A 58 1.54 -15.05 -10.91
C GLY A 58 2.86 -14.61 -10.26
N THR A 59 2.88 -13.47 -9.57
CA THR A 59 4.04 -12.99 -8.80
C THR A 59 4.26 -13.76 -7.48
N LEU A 60 3.27 -14.52 -7.03
CA LEU A 60 3.30 -15.28 -5.78
C LEU A 60 3.55 -16.76 -6.03
N GLN A 61 4.40 -17.37 -5.22
CA GLN A 61 4.67 -18.80 -5.30
C GLN A 61 3.42 -19.58 -4.83
N PRO A 62 2.84 -20.45 -5.68
CA PRO A 62 1.72 -21.28 -5.26
C PRO A 62 2.18 -22.30 -4.22
N ALA A 63 1.43 -22.42 -3.12
CA ALA A 63 1.64 -23.50 -2.16
C ALA A 63 1.18 -24.84 -2.77
N PHE A 64 1.77 -25.96 -2.33
CA PHE A 64 1.44 -27.29 -2.85
C PHE A 64 -0.07 -27.57 -2.81
N GLY A 65 -0.66 -27.86 -3.97
CA GLY A 65 -2.09 -28.14 -4.12
C GLY A 65 -3.01 -26.91 -4.00
N GLN A 66 -2.48 -25.70 -4.20
CA GLN A 66 -3.21 -24.44 -4.12
C GLN A 66 -2.95 -23.58 -5.35
N ASP A 67 -3.90 -22.69 -5.62
CA ASP A 67 -3.80 -21.74 -6.72
C ASP A 67 -2.88 -20.59 -6.29
N ALA A 68 -2.23 -19.95 -7.26
CA ALA A 68 -1.44 -18.76 -7.00
C ALA A 68 -2.38 -17.65 -6.49
N GLY A 69 -1.99 -16.98 -5.40
CA GLY A 69 -2.82 -15.97 -4.74
C GLY A 69 -3.70 -16.46 -3.60
N THR A 70 -3.84 -17.78 -3.38
CA THR A 70 -4.52 -18.25 -2.17
C THR A 70 -3.61 -18.05 -0.95
N LEU A 71 -4.08 -17.32 0.07
CA LEU A 71 -3.24 -16.97 1.23
C LEU A 71 -3.41 -17.91 2.41
N ILE A 72 -4.52 -18.65 2.51
CA ILE A 72 -4.80 -19.55 3.63
C ILE A 72 -4.61 -21.01 3.19
N PRO A 73 -3.75 -21.79 3.84
CA PRO A 73 -3.44 -23.13 3.37
C PRO A 73 -4.65 -24.09 3.43
N ARG A 74 -4.76 -25.00 2.45
CA ARG A 74 -5.80 -26.06 2.45
C ARG A 74 -5.63 -27.05 3.59
N THR A 75 -4.38 -27.36 3.93
CA THR A 75 -4.02 -28.29 4.98
C THR A 75 -4.11 -27.58 6.34
N ASN A 76 -4.52 -28.30 7.38
CA ASN A 76 -4.46 -27.80 8.76
C ASN A 76 -3.03 -27.63 9.31
N THR A 77 -2.02 -27.71 8.44
CA THR A 77 -0.62 -27.47 8.77
C THR A 77 -0.39 -25.97 8.94
N GLY A 78 0.10 -25.56 10.11
CA GLY A 78 0.39 -24.17 10.41
C GLY A 78 0.14 -23.83 11.89
N ILE A 79 0.38 -22.59 12.27
CA ILE A 79 0.15 -22.10 13.63
C ILE A 79 -1.31 -21.68 13.78
N ASP A 80 -1.98 -22.20 14.82
CA ASP A 80 -3.35 -21.79 15.20
C ASP A 80 -3.26 -20.88 16.41
N LEU A 81 -3.50 -19.59 16.22
CA LEU A 81 -3.40 -18.65 17.33
C LEU A 81 -4.51 -18.85 18.36
N ALA A 82 -5.67 -19.41 17.98
CA ALA A 82 -6.73 -19.79 18.93
C ALA A 82 -6.23 -20.72 20.04
N LYS A 83 -5.32 -21.63 19.68
CA LYS A 83 -4.73 -22.62 20.59
C LYS A 83 -3.40 -22.16 21.18
N LEU A 84 -2.59 -21.47 20.39
CA LEU A 84 -1.27 -21.03 20.80
C LEU A 84 -1.32 -19.88 21.80
N PHE A 85 -2.20 -18.89 21.61
CA PHE A 85 -2.22 -17.68 22.44
C PHE A 85 -2.51 -17.95 23.93
N PRO A 86 -3.50 -18.79 24.31
CA PRO A 86 -3.72 -19.13 25.72
C PRO A 86 -2.50 -19.80 26.38
N LYS A 87 -1.74 -20.59 25.61
CA LYS A 87 -0.50 -21.20 26.10
C LYS A 87 0.57 -20.14 26.34
N LEU A 88 0.80 -19.23 25.38
CA LEU A 88 1.78 -18.15 25.51
C LEU A 88 1.47 -17.23 26.70
N LEU A 89 0.19 -16.91 26.90
CA LEU A 89 -0.25 -16.11 28.04
C LEU A 89 0.00 -16.82 29.37
N LYS A 90 -0.29 -18.13 29.44
CA LYS A 90 0.03 -18.95 30.62
C LYS A 90 1.54 -19.00 30.88
N ASP A 91 2.34 -19.27 29.86
CA ASP A 91 3.80 -19.36 29.97
C ASP A 91 4.40 -18.02 30.45
N ALA A 92 3.87 -16.88 29.97
CA ALA A 92 4.31 -15.56 30.43
C ALA A 92 3.92 -15.26 31.88
N ARG A 93 2.73 -15.68 32.31
CA ARG A 93 2.28 -15.58 33.70
C ARG A 93 3.12 -16.44 34.62
N ASP A 94 3.33 -17.70 34.26
CA ASP A 94 4.10 -18.66 35.06
C ASP A 94 5.59 -18.25 35.15
N ALA A 95 6.11 -17.54 34.13
CA ALA A 95 7.43 -16.89 34.15
C ALA A 95 7.47 -15.55 34.91
N GLY A 96 6.36 -15.09 35.50
CA GLY A 96 6.29 -13.83 36.24
C GLY A 96 6.38 -12.56 35.38
N ARG A 97 6.27 -12.69 34.04
CA ARG A 97 6.30 -11.55 33.10
C ARG A 97 5.00 -10.76 33.05
N ILE A 98 3.91 -11.37 33.51
CA ILE A 98 2.57 -10.79 33.57
C ILE A 98 1.96 -11.15 34.93
N THR A 99 1.30 -10.19 35.56
CA THR A 99 0.59 -10.41 36.83
C THR A 99 -0.63 -11.32 36.62
N GLN A 100 -1.10 -11.98 37.68
CA GLN A 100 -2.34 -12.79 37.59
C GLN A 100 -3.53 -11.96 37.08
N ALA A 101 -3.73 -10.76 37.64
CA ALA A 101 -4.79 -9.86 37.23
C ALA A 101 -4.67 -9.42 35.76
N GLY A 102 -3.45 -9.12 35.30
CA GLY A 102 -3.20 -8.76 33.90
C GLY A 102 -3.42 -9.94 32.94
N ALA A 103 -3.05 -11.16 33.35
CA ALA A 103 -3.30 -12.36 32.56
C ALA A 103 -4.80 -12.66 32.44
N ASP A 104 -5.57 -12.47 33.51
CA ASP A 104 -7.02 -12.67 33.50
C ASP A 104 -7.73 -11.63 32.62
N ASP A 105 -7.28 -10.36 32.66
CA ASP A 105 -7.77 -9.28 31.80
C ASP A 105 -7.51 -9.56 30.32
N ILE A 106 -6.27 -9.92 29.96
CA ILE A 106 -5.90 -10.28 28.57
C ILE A 106 -6.71 -11.52 28.12
N ALA A 107 -6.87 -12.53 28.97
CA ALA A 107 -7.61 -13.75 28.63
C ALA A 107 -9.09 -13.46 28.36
N ALA A 108 -9.71 -12.59 29.15
CA ALA A 108 -11.10 -12.16 28.94
C ALA A 108 -11.26 -11.40 27.62
N ALA A 109 -10.39 -10.42 27.36
CA ALA A 109 -10.39 -9.66 26.11
C ALA A 109 -10.16 -10.55 24.88
N TRP A 110 -9.20 -11.49 24.97
CA TRP A 110 -8.93 -12.48 23.91
C TRP A 110 -10.15 -13.34 23.60
N LYS A 111 -10.82 -13.87 24.64
CA LYS A 111 -12.00 -14.72 24.47
C LYS A 111 -13.13 -13.95 23.79
N GLN A 112 -13.37 -12.71 24.19
CA GLN A 112 -14.40 -11.85 23.60
C GLN A 112 -14.10 -11.55 22.13
N PHE A 113 -12.87 -11.11 21.83
CA PHE A 113 -12.43 -10.85 20.46
C PHE A 113 -12.53 -12.11 19.58
N ALA A 114 -11.98 -13.24 20.02
CA ALA A 114 -11.96 -14.48 19.24
C ALA A 114 -13.37 -14.98 18.89
N ALA A 115 -14.34 -14.84 19.82
CA ALA A 115 -15.74 -15.17 19.57
C ALA A 115 -16.35 -14.24 18.50
N LEU A 116 -16.28 -12.93 18.72
CA LEU A 116 -16.85 -11.94 17.81
C LEU A 116 -16.23 -11.98 16.42
N TYR A 117 -14.92 -12.19 16.33
CA TYR A 117 -14.21 -12.31 15.06
C TYR A 117 -14.63 -13.57 14.29
N THR A 118 -14.80 -14.70 14.97
CA THR A 118 -15.30 -15.94 14.35
C THR A 118 -16.74 -15.76 13.82
N ASP A 119 -17.59 -15.11 14.60
CA ASP A 119 -18.96 -14.79 14.21
C ASP A 119 -19.00 -13.80 13.04
N ALA A 120 -18.08 -12.83 13.00
CA ALA A 120 -17.95 -11.86 11.91
C ALA A 120 -17.55 -12.53 10.60
N LEU A 121 -16.59 -13.45 10.59
CA LEU A 121 -16.21 -14.20 9.39
C LEU A 121 -17.37 -15.06 8.86
N THR A 122 -18.11 -15.69 9.77
CA THR A 122 -19.30 -16.47 9.41
C THR A 122 -20.40 -15.55 8.85
N SER A 123 -20.60 -14.38 9.45
CA SER A 123 -21.56 -13.36 9.01
C SER A 123 -21.18 -12.77 7.65
N LEU A 124 -19.89 -12.60 7.37
CA LEU A 124 -19.40 -12.12 6.08
C LEU A 124 -19.79 -13.07 4.95
N GLN A 125 -19.71 -14.38 5.17
CA GLN A 125 -20.11 -15.37 4.17
C GLN A 125 -21.64 -15.41 3.95
N SER A 126 -22.44 -15.25 5.02
CA SER A 126 -23.90 -15.42 4.93
C SER A 126 -24.67 -14.14 4.57
N SER A 127 -24.25 -13.00 5.11
CA SER A 127 -24.95 -11.71 5.03
C SER A 127 -24.12 -10.57 4.45
N GLY A 128 -22.86 -10.84 4.09
CA GLY A 128 -21.91 -9.81 3.66
C GLY A 128 -21.60 -8.82 4.78
N TYR A 129 -21.36 -7.56 4.42
CA TYR A 129 -20.94 -6.50 5.34
C TYR A 129 -22.07 -5.87 6.17
N ALA A 130 -23.30 -6.41 6.09
CA ALA A 130 -24.45 -5.86 6.79
C ALA A 130 -24.40 -6.13 8.31
N SER A 131 -23.82 -7.25 8.74
CA SER A 131 -23.86 -7.66 10.16
C SER A 131 -23.13 -6.69 11.10
N ALA A 132 -23.76 -6.34 12.23
CA ALA A 132 -23.15 -5.52 13.27
C ALA A 132 -21.89 -6.15 13.90
N THR A 133 -21.80 -7.49 13.90
CA THR A 133 -20.64 -8.23 14.45
C THR A 133 -19.33 -7.89 13.74
N ILE A 134 -19.39 -7.49 12.47
CA ILE A 134 -18.21 -7.12 11.65
C ILE A 134 -17.52 -5.87 12.19
N VAL A 135 -18.28 -4.92 12.74
CA VAL A 135 -17.74 -3.72 13.38
C VAL A 135 -17.40 -4.01 14.84
N ALA A 136 -18.27 -4.70 15.58
CA ALA A 136 -18.07 -4.99 17.00
C ALA A 136 -16.79 -5.80 17.28
N GLN A 137 -16.38 -6.70 16.38
CA GLN A 137 -15.13 -7.44 16.54
C GLN A 137 -13.89 -6.54 16.45
N ALA A 138 -13.94 -5.42 15.71
CA ALA A 138 -12.83 -4.47 15.62
C ALA A 138 -12.66 -3.67 16.92
N ASP A 139 -13.77 -3.29 17.57
CA ASP A 139 -13.71 -2.67 18.90
C ASP A 139 -13.16 -3.65 19.94
N ALA A 140 -13.59 -4.92 19.88
CA ALA A 140 -13.05 -5.98 20.74
C ALA A 140 -11.55 -6.24 20.46
N TYR A 141 -11.11 -6.12 19.20
CA TYR A 141 -9.70 -6.19 18.83
C TYR A 141 -8.91 -5.03 19.45
N GLY A 142 -9.42 -3.80 19.35
CA GLY A 142 -8.82 -2.64 20.01
C GLY A 142 -8.72 -2.80 21.53
N ALA A 143 -9.77 -3.31 22.18
CA ALA A 143 -9.76 -3.59 23.61
C ALA A 143 -8.71 -4.64 24.01
N LEU A 144 -8.53 -5.69 23.20
CA LEU A 144 -7.47 -6.68 23.38
C LEU A 144 -6.08 -6.04 23.27
N LEU A 145 -5.84 -5.21 22.26
CA LEU A 145 -4.56 -4.53 22.07
C LEU A 145 -4.24 -3.58 23.23
N ASN A 146 -5.23 -2.83 23.71
CA ASN A 146 -5.08 -1.97 24.89
C ASN A 146 -4.74 -2.77 26.16
N SER A 147 -5.40 -3.92 26.38
CA SER A 147 -5.08 -4.80 27.49
C SER A 147 -3.66 -5.36 27.39
N LEU A 148 -3.19 -5.70 26.19
CA LEU A 148 -1.82 -6.13 25.95
C LEU A 148 -0.80 -5.03 26.24
N ILE A 149 -1.00 -3.82 25.72
CA ILE A 149 -0.11 -2.68 25.94
C ILE A 149 -0.01 -2.36 27.44
N LYS A 150 -1.12 -2.45 28.17
CA LYS A 150 -1.19 -2.17 29.61
C LYS A 150 -0.53 -3.25 30.46
N ASN A 151 -0.79 -4.52 30.19
CA ASN A 151 -0.46 -5.62 31.09
C ASN A 151 0.76 -6.45 30.64
N ALA A 152 1.07 -6.49 29.35
CA ALA A 152 2.12 -7.31 28.75
C ALA A 152 3.32 -6.45 28.30
N ILE A 153 3.88 -5.69 29.25
CA ILE A 153 5.00 -4.76 29.01
C ILE A 153 6.33 -5.54 28.85
N GLY A 154 7.27 -4.98 28.08
CA GLY A 154 8.64 -5.49 27.94
C GLY A 154 8.87 -6.33 26.68
N ASP A 155 10.13 -6.48 26.27
CA ASP A 155 10.50 -7.00 24.95
C ASP A 155 10.05 -8.44 24.69
N LEU A 156 10.18 -9.31 25.69
CA LEU A 156 9.73 -10.69 25.57
C LEU A 156 8.21 -10.79 25.43
N ASN A 157 7.45 -9.91 26.08
CA ASN A 157 5.99 -9.89 25.97
C ASN A 157 5.55 -9.28 24.63
N ARG A 158 6.26 -8.27 24.12
CA ARG A 158 6.05 -7.72 22.77
C ARG A 158 6.22 -8.80 21.71
N ARG A 159 7.32 -9.54 21.76
CA ARG A 159 7.64 -10.63 20.83
C ARG A 159 6.72 -11.84 20.97
N ASP A 160 6.55 -12.35 22.19
CA ASP A 160 5.87 -13.62 22.40
C ASP A 160 4.34 -13.48 22.44
N ILE A 161 3.78 -12.28 22.65
CA ILE A 161 2.33 -12.10 22.86
C ILE A 161 1.76 -11.04 21.93
N CYS A 162 2.35 -9.84 21.85
CA CYS A 162 1.78 -8.74 21.06
C CYS A 162 1.92 -8.97 19.54
N GLU A 163 3.13 -9.26 19.07
CA GLU A 163 3.43 -9.59 17.67
C GLU A 163 2.48 -10.67 17.12
N PRO A 164 2.25 -11.79 17.83
CA PRO A 164 1.25 -12.76 17.48
C PRO A 164 -0.15 -12.25 17.11
N VAL A 165 -0.65 -11.26 17.86
CA VAL A 165 -2.00 -10.70 17.72
C VAL A 165 -2.04 -9.67 16.60
N LEU A 166 -0.95 -8.92 16.37
CA LEU A 166 -0.81 -8.00 15.24
C LEU A 166 -0.75 -8.70 13.88
N ARG A 167 -0.39 -9.99 13.85
CA ARG A 167 -0.32 -10.80 12.62
C ARG A 167 -1.68 -11.37 12.19
N ILE A 168 -2.76 -11.14 12.93
CA ILE A 168 -4.09 -11.62 12.54
C ILE A 168 -4.54 -10.87 11.29
N GLY A 169 -4.66 -11.58 10.17
CA GLY A 169 -5.05 -10.99 8.88
C GLY A 169 -3.92 -10.25 8.14
N THR A 170 -2.68 -10.36 8.62
CA THR A 170 -1.48 -9.83 7.93
C THR A 170 -0.58 -11.00 7.53
N ILE A 171 -0.42 -11.19 6.21
CA ILE A 171 0.27 -12.33 5.62
C ILE A 171 1.68 -11.92 5.22
N GLU A 172 2.68 -12.57 5.81
CA GLU A 172 4.09 -12.25 5.52
C GLU A 172 4.47 -12.72 4.11
N VAL A 173 5.19 -11.87 3.38
CA VAL A 173 5.78 -12.19 2.07
C VAL A 173 7.26 -12.52 2.26
N LEU A 174 7.61 -13.77 1.99
CA LEU A 174 8.96 -14.32 2.15
C LEU A 174 9.81 -14.13 0.89
N GLY A 175 11.12 -13.98 1.09
CA GLY A 175 12.13 -14.14 0.05
C GLY A 175 13.02 -12.92 -0.19
N SER A 176 12.63 -11.71 0.21
CA SER A 176 13.41 -10.49 -0.06
C SER A 176 13.10 -9.41 1.00
N ALA A 177 13.12 -8.13 0.60
CA ALA A 177 12.74 -6.98 1.38
C ALA A 177 11.46 -7.23 2.22
N PRO A 178 11.43 -6.80 3.49
CA PRO A 178 10.28 -6.94 4.36
C PRO A 178 9.01 -6.41 3.70
N SER A 179 8.04 -7.30 3.53
CA SER A 179 6.76 -7.02 2.88
C SER A 179 5.69 -7.93 3.44
N ALA A 180 4.45 -7.46 3.43
CA ALA A 180 3.30 -8.24 3.86
C ALA A 180 2.06 -7.84 3.06
N ILE A 181 1.04 -8.70 3.11
CA ILE A 181 -0.28 -8.44 2.54
C ILE A 181 -1.27 -8.35 3.69
N VAL A 182 -1.87 -7.19 3.87
CA VAL A 182 -3.03 -7.01 4.75
C VAL A 182 -4.26 -7.51 3.99
N ALA A 183 -4.87 -8.58 4.49
CA ALA A 183 -5.98 -9.24 3.82
C ALA A 183 -7.34 -8.61 4.19
N PRO A 184 -8.39 -8.81 3.36
CA PRO A 184 -9.74 -8.31 3.63
C PRO A 184 -10.34 -8.77 4.96
N TRP A 185 -9.87 -9.90 5.49
CA TRP A 185 -10.31 -10.45 6.77
C TRP A 185 -9.51 -9.92 7.97
N HIS A 186 -8.56 -9.00 7.80
CA HIS A 186 -7.94 -8.33 8.95
C HIS A 186 -9.02 -7.64 9.81
N PRO A 187 -8.96 -7.71 11.15
CA PRO A 187 -10.00 -7.14 12.04
C PRO A 187 -10.40 -5.71 11.70
N LEU A 188 -9.44 -4.79 11.56
CA LEU A 188 -9.73 -3.41 11.19
C LEU A 188 -10.17 -3.24 9.74
N ARG A 189 -9.72 -4.11 8.82
CA ARG A 189 -10.10 -4.06 7.40
C ARG A 189 -11.55 -4.46 7.22
N LEU A 190 -12.00 -5.50 7.91
CA LEU A 190 -13.40 -5.92 7.94
C LEU A 190 -14.33 -4.76 8.35
N ALA A 191 -13.98 -4.04 9.42
CA ALA A 191 -14.77 -2.89 9.88
C ALA A 191 -14.70 -1.71 8.90
N GLY A 192 -13.52 -1.42 8.33
CA GLY A 192 -13.35 -0.38 7.31
C GLY A 192 -14.19 -0.65 6.05
N VAL A 193 -14.12 -1.86 5.50
CA VAL A 193 -14.94 -2.24 4.33
C VAL A 193 -16.43 -2.19 4.67
N ALA A 194 -16.82 -2.62 5.87
CA ALA A 194 -18.21 -2.49 6.31
C ALA A 194 -18.67 -1.03 6.38
N ALA A 195 -17.82 -0.11 6.83
CA ALA A 195 -18.11 1.33 6.81
C ALA A 195 -18.30 1.84 5.38
N LYS A 196 -17.40 1.48 4.44
CA LYS A 196 -17.54 1.83 3.00
C LYS A 196 -18.86 1.33 2.42
N MET A 197 -19.15 0.04 2.59
CA MET A 197 -20.34 -0.59 2.02
C MET A 197 -21.64 -0.01 2.59
N ARG A 198 -21.68 0.30 3.88
CA ARG A 198 -22.83 0.94 4.53
C ARG A 198 -23.01 2.39 4.10
N SER A 199 -21.90 3.11 3.89
CA SER A 199 -21.94 4.49 3.37
C SER A 199 -22.52 4.53 1.95
N VAL A 200 -22.07 3.63 1.07
CA VAL A 200 -22.62 3.52 -0.30
C VAL A 200 -24.08 3.08 -0.28
N ALA A 201 -24.44 2.10 0.55
CA ALA A 201 -25.83 1.65 0.67
C ALA A 201 -26.74 2.77 1.19
N GLY A 202 -26.31 3.52 2.21
CA GLY A 202 -27.05 4.67 2.74
C GLY A 202 -27.18 5.81 1.73
N LEU A 203 -26.13 6.07 0.95
CA LEU A 203 -26.20 7.03 -0.15
C LEU A 203 -27.20 6.55 -1.21
N ALA A 204 -27.14 5.29 -1.63
CA ALA A 204 -28.07 4.75 -2.62
C ALA A 204 -29.52 4.84 -2.15
N ASP A 205 -29.80 4.50 -0.88
CA ASP A 205 -31.14 4.63 -0.28
C ASP A 205 -31.60 6.09 -0.26
N TYR A 206 -30.73 7.02 0.12
CA TYR A 206 -31.01 8.44 0.10
C TYR A 206 -31.31 8.98 -1.31
N LEU A 207 -30.54 8.55 -2.32
CA LEU A 207 -30.74 8.95 -3.73
C LEU A 207 -32.02 8.39 -4.35
N LEU A 208 -32.49 7.24 -3.86
CA LEU A 208 -33.72 6.59 -4.32
C LEU A 208 -34.97 7.05 -3.55
N SER A 209 -34.79 7.81 -2.47
CA SER A 209 -35.88 8.37 -1.68
C SER A 209 -36.51 9.60 -2.36
N ASP A 210 -37.71 9.98 -1.93
CA ASP A 210 -38.49 11.10 -2.48
C ASP A 210 -37.99 12.45 -1.92
N VAL A 211 -36.69 12.73 -2.13
CA VAL A 211 -36.01 13.94 -1.68
C VAL A 211 -35.61 14.76 -2.90
N ASP A 212 -35.90 16.06 -2.88
CA ASP A 212 -35.41 16.99 -3.91
C ASP A 212 -33.92 17.26 -3.67
N LEU A 213 -33.08 16.63 -4.48
CA LEU A 213 -31.63 16.65 -4.34
C LEU A 213 -31.02 17.75 -5.20
N ASN A 214 -30.51 18.79 -4.55
CA ASN A 214 -29.70 19.81 -5.23
C ASN A 214 -28.23 19.41 -5.24
N PHE A 215 -27.80 18.72 -6.29
CA PHE A 215 -26.37 18.54 -6.55
C PHE A 215 -25.78 19.86 -7.07
N GLY A 216 -24.79 20.41 -6.38
CA GLY A 216 -23.99 21.53 -6.90
C GLY A 216 -23.27 21.10 -8.20
N ASP A 217 -22.37 20.13 -8.08
CA ASP A 217 -21.79 19.41 -9.22
C ASP A 217 -21.76 17.90 -8.90
N SER A 218 -22.62 17.14 -9.58
CA SER A 218 -22.71 15.69 -9.38
C SER A 218 -21.44 14.96 -9.82
N ARG A 219 -20.75 15.44 -10.86
CA ARG A 219 -19.52 14.78 -11.36
C ARG A 219 -18.40 14.90 -10.35
N LEU A 220 -18.24 16.07 -9.74
CA LEU A 220 -17.24 16.29 -8.69
C LEU A 220 -17.54 15.41 -7.48
N PHE A 221 -18.79 15.42 -6.99
CA PHE A 221 -19.19 14.60 -5.84
C PHE A 221 -18.90 13.10 -6.04
N PHE A 222 -19.29 12.53 -7.20
CA PHE A 222 -19.03 11.12 -7.48
C PHE A 222 -17.56 10.81 -7.77
N SER A 223 -16.78 11.80 -8.22
CA SER A 223 -15.33 11.66 -8.34
C SER A 223 -14.69 11.55 -6.95
N ASP A 224 -15.02 12.49 -6.05
CA ASP A 224 -14.51 12.49 -4.68
C ASP A 224 -14.92 11.22 -3.92
N LEU A 225 -16.17 10.75 -4.11
CA LEU A 225 -16.64 9.50 -3.54
C LEU A 225 -15.86 8.29 -4.06
N ARG A 226 -15.54 8.24 -5.35
CA ARG A 226 -14.74 7.15 -5.92
C ARG A 226 -13.33 7.14 -5.33
N ASP A 227 -12.73 8.31 -5.19
CA ASP A 227 -11.40 8.45 -4.61
C ASP A 227 -11.41 8.06 -3.13
N GLU A 228 -12.45 8.44 -2.36
CA GLU A 228 -12.67 7.98 -0.98
C GLU A 228 -12.81 6.45 -0.88
N LEU A 229 -13.57 5.82 -1.79
CA LEU A 229 -13.79 4.37 -1.78
C LEU A 229 -12.55 3.57 -2.20
N SER A 230 -11.66 4.18 -2.99
CA SER A 230 -10.37 3.59 -3.37
C SER A 230 -9.42 3.45 -2.18
N HIS A 231 -9.60 4.27 -1.14
CA HIS A 231 -8.78 4.23 0.06
C HIS A 231 -9.02 2.93 0.88
N PRO A 232 -7.97 2.28 1.41
CA PRO A 232 -8.08 1.06 2.20
C PRO A 232 -8.72 1.25 3.59
N LEU A 233 -8.79 2.49 4.07
CA LEU A 233 -9.20 2.95 5.41
C LEU A 233 -8.31 2.42 6.54
N TYR A 234 -8.37 1.14 6.89
CA TYR A 234 -7.57 0.55 7.97
C TYR A 234 -7.24 -0.92 7.71
N PRO A 235 -6.14 -1.44 8.28
CA PRO A 235 -4.99 -0.66 8.73
C PRO A 235 -4.22 -0.11 7.51
N GLU A 236 -3.54 1.01 7.70
CA GLU A 236 -2.67 1.66 6.69
C GLU A 236 -1.19 1.31 6.90
N VAL A 237 -0.86 0.89 8.11
CA VAL A 237 0.47 0.44 8.52
C VAL A 237 0.38 -0.97 9.07
N ALA A 238 1.49 -1.70 9.04
CA ALA A 238 1.57 -3.02 9.64
C ALA A 238 3.00 -3.29 10.17
N VAL A 239 3.16 -4.40 10.89
CA VAL A 239 4.47 -4.91 11.30
C VAL A 239 4.96 -5.94 10.28
N GLY A 240 6.10 -5.65 9.66
CA GLY A 240 6.90 -6.58 8.88
C GLY A 240 8.05 -7.15 9.69
N TYR A 241 8.81 -8.06 9.09
CA TYR A 241 9.95 -8.68 9.75
C TYR A 241 11.14 -8.73 8.79
N GLU A 242 12.30 -8.29 9.29
CA GLU A 242 13.60 -8.54 8.68
C GLU A 242 14.32 -9.59 9.52
N GLY A 243 14.22 -10.86 9.11
CA GLY A 243 14.62 -11.97 9.95
C GLY A 243 13.74 -12.05 11.22
N SER A 244 14.30 -11.70 12.37
CA SER A 244 13.57 -11.63 13.65
C SER A 244 13.27 -10.21 14.12
N GLU A 245 13.72 -9.19 13.39
CA GLU A 245 13.55 -7.79 13.77
C GLU A 245 12.24 -7.24 13.21
N PRO A 246 11.33 -6.71 14.06
CA PRO A 246 10.13 -6.06 13.58
C PRO A 246 10.45 -4.73 12.90
N VAL A 247 9.86 -4.50 11.74
CA VAL A 247 10.00 -3.26 10.96
C VAL A 247 8.63 -2.67 10.61
N LEU A 248 8.54 -1.35 10.49
CA LEU A 248 7.32 -0.69 10.05
C LEU A 248 7.10 -0.91 8.55
N LEU A 249 5.90 -1.33 8.19
CA LEU A 249 5.42 -1.36 6.81
C LEU A 249 4.27 -0.36 6.64
N THR A 250 4.19 0.25 5.46
CA THR A 250 3.13 1.18 5.04
C THR A 250 2.47 0.65 3.78
N GLU A 251 1.21 0.98 3.57
CA GLU A 251 0.49 0.66 2.34
C GLU A 251 1.17 1.27 1.11
N THR A 252 1.30 0.45 0.06
CA THR A 252 1.88 0.85 -1.24
C THR A 252 0.92 0.62 -2.40
N SER A 253 0.12 -0.45 -2.34
CA SER A 253 -0.92 -0.73 -3.33
C SER A 253 -2.11 -1.44 -2.69
N THR A 254 -3.31 -1.19 -3.21
CA THR A 254 -4.56 -1.82 -2.73
C THR A 254 -5.41 -2.32 -3.89
N VAL A 255 -5.83 -3.59 -3.83
CA VAL A 255 -6.68 -4.25 -4.84
C VAL A 255 -7.67 -5.17 -4.14
N ASN A 256 -8.97 -5.05 -4.44
CA ASN A 256 -10.04 -5.86 -3.82
C ASN A 256 -9.97 -5.93 -2.27
N ASP A 257 -9.65 -4.81 -1.63
CA ASP A 257 -9.44 -4.67 -0.18
C ASP A 257 -8.26 -5.48 0.41
N TYR A 258 -7.42 -6.09 -0.43
CA TYR A 258 -6.06 -6.49 -0.07
C TYR A 258 -5.15 -5.28 -0.18
N SER A 259 -4.25 -5.07 0.77
CA SER A 259 -3.21 -4.05 0.66
C SER A 259 -1.83 -4.68 0.76
N LEU A 260 -0.97 -4.38 -0.21
CA LEU A 260 0.45 -4.65 -0.12
C LEU A 260 1.06 -3.58 0.77
N VAL A 261 1.81 -4.02 1.77
CA VAL A 261 2.52 -3.14 2.69
C VAL A 261 4.02 -3.42 2.59
N GLU A 262 4.80 -2.37 2.38
CA GLU A 262 6.26 -2.41 2.21
C GLU A 262 6.91 -1.34 3.09
N ARG A 263 8.24 -1.34 3.17
CA ARG A 263 8.98 -0.35 3.97
C ARG A 263 8.68 1.07 3.48
N PRO A 264 8.39 2.03 4.37
CA PRO A 264 8.07 3.41 3.98
C PRO A 264 9.25 4.17 3.39
N VAL A 265 10.47 3.76 3.73
CA VAL A 265 11.73 4.27 3.21
C VAL A 265 12.50 3.12 2.59
N ARG A 266 12.88 3.30 1.32
CA ARG A 266 13.60 2.28 0.56
C ARG A 266 15.06 2.19 1.01
N ASP A 267 15.54 0.97 1.24
CA ASP A 267 16.98 0.74 1.25
C ASP A 267 17.48 0.82 -0.21
N PRO A 268 18.55 1.58 -0.50
CA PRO A 268 19.12 1.64 -1.84
C PRO A 268 19.47 0.26 -2.43
N SER A 269 19.72 -0.76 -1.62
CA SER A 269 20.00 -2.12 -2.08
C SER A 269 18.75 -2.93 -2.49
N GLU A 270 17.55 -2.48 -2.12
CA GLU A 270 16.28 -3.13 -2.43
C GLU A 270 15.73 -2.63 -3.78
N ALA A 271 15.82 -3.45 -4.83
CA ALA A 271 15.44 -3.07 -6.21
C ALA A 271 14.01 -3.44 -6.62
N THR A 272 13.17 -3.96 -5.72
CA THR A 272 11.96 -4.72 -6.08
C THR A 272 10.71 -4.30 -5.30
N THR A 273 10.27 -3.04 -5.45
CA THR A 273 8.96 -2.55 -4.95
C THR A 273 7.91 -2.50 -6.06
N ASP A 274 6.65 -2.70 -5.71
CA ASP A 274 5.48 -2.68 -6.61
C ASP A 274 4.98 -1.27 -6.94
N VAL A 275 5.89 -0.33 -7.24
CA VAL A 275 5.44 0.99 -7.72
C VAL A 275 5.09 0.86 -9.19
N ASP A 276 3.79 0.92 -9.52
CA ASP A 276 3.31 0.90 -10.89
C ASP A 276 3.86 2.12 -11.66
N PRO A 277 4.78 1.94 -12.62
CA PRO A 277 5.33 3.04 -13.40
C PRO A 277 4.27 3.70 -14.29
N SER A 278 3.12 3.06 -14.51
CA SER A 278 2.04 3.55 -15.37
C SER A 278 1.33 4.77 -14.79
N GLU A 279 1.15 4.82 -13.47
CA GLU A 279 0.59 5.97 -12.75
C GLU A 279 1.44 7.21 -12.95
N ALA A 280 2.74 7.09 -12.68
CA ALA A 280 3.71 8.17 -12.86
C ALA A 280 3.79 8.60 -14.33
N ALA A 281 3.80 7.65 -15.27
CA ALA A 281 3.75 7.92 -16.70
C ALA A 281 2.49 8.71 -17.12
N ARG A 282 1.32 8.37 -16.56
CA ARG A 282 0.06 9.07 -16.82
C ARG A 282 0.09 10.51 -16.30
N GLN A 283 0.67 10.73 -15.13
CA GLN A 283 0.86 12.08 -14.57
C GLN A 283 1.85 12.91 -15.39
N ILE A 284 2.96 12.30 -15.82
CA ILE A 284 3.94 12.92 -16.74
C ILE A 284 3.23 13.35 -18.02
N ARG A 285 2.45 12.47 -18.64
CA ARG A 285 1.67 12.77 -19.83
C ARG A 285 0.71 13.94 -19.61
N ALA A 286 -0.11 13.90 -18.57
CA ALA A 286 -1.09 14.97 -18.29
C ALA A 286 -0.42 16.34 -18.05
N LEU A 287 0.78 16.35 -17.46
CA LEU A 287 1.57 17.57 -17.30
C LEU A 287 2.14 18.06 -18.63
N LEU A 288 2.61 17.15 -19.49
CA LEU A 288 3.13 17.49 -20.81
C LEU A 288 2.04 18.01 -21.74
N GLU A 289 0.82 17.44 -21.71
CA GLU A 289 -0.32 17.99 -22.44
C GLU A 289 -0.58 19.45 -22.04
N ARG A 290 -0.66 19.73 -20.73
CA ARG A 290 -0.81 21.12 -20.23
C ARG A 290 0.37 22.02 -20.60
N TYR A 291 1.59 21.48 -20.63
CA TYR A 291 2.78 22.23 -21.04
C TYR A 291 2.72 22.61 -22.52
N LEU A 292 2.34 21.66 -23.39
CA LEU A 292 2.20 21.88 -24.83
C LEU A 292 1.02 22.80 -25.18
N ASP A 293 -0.05 22.78 -24.38
CA ASP A 293 -1.15 23.75 -24.49
C ASP A 293 -0.66 25.19 -24.23
N LEU A 294 0.25 25.36 -23.27
CA LEU A 294 0.87 26.66 -22.96
C LEU A 294 1.96 27.06 -23.95
N GLN A 295 2.72 26.09 -24.49
CA GLN A 295 3.83 26.32 -25.42
C GLN A 295 3.73 25.41 -26.67
N PRO A 296 2.85 25.73 -27.63
CA PRO A 296 2.64 24.88 -28.81
C PRO A 296 3.85 24.78 -29.75
N HIS A 297 4.77 25.75 -29.72
CA HIS A 297 5.96 25.77 -30.56
C HIS A 297 6.98 24.69 -30.19
N GLU A 298 6.95 24.20 -28.95
CA GLU A 298 7.85 23.14 -28.47
C GLU A 298 7.44 21.72 -28.93
N ARG A 299 6.28 21.57 -29.60
CA ARG A 299 5.81 20.26 -30.14
C ARG A 299 6.81 19.59 -31.09
N SER A 300 7.61 20.39 -31.78
CA SER A 300 8.59 19.91 -32.78
C SER A 300 9.94 19.47 -32.19
N ASN A 301 10.25 19.84 -30.95
CA ASN A 301 11.54 19.54 -30.32
C ASN A 301 11.45 19.46 -28.78
N LEU A 302 10.52 18.65 -28.28
CA LEU A 302 10.33 18.49 -26.83
C LEU A 302 11.41 17.56 -26.25
N SER A 303 12.07 17.99 -25.19
CA SER A 303 13.07 17.20 -24.45
C SER A 303 12.69 17.09 -22.98
N ILE A 304 12.38 15.87 -22.53
CA ILE A 304 12.06 15.57 -21.14
C ILE A 304 13.20 14.79 -20.48
N MET A 305 13.50 15.08 -19.21
CA MET A 305 14.50 14.33 -18.45
C MET A 305 13.87 13.61 -17.26
N LEU A 306 14.03 12.29 -17.21
CA LEU A 306 13.77 11.45 -16.04
C LEU A 306 15.04 11.40 -15.17
N TYR A 307 15.05 12.22 -14.12
CA TYR A 307 16.20 12.33 -13.22
C TYR A 307 16.19 11.26 -12.13
N ASN A 308 17.34 10.63 -11.93
CA ASN A 308 17.62 9.60 -10.93
C ASN A 308 16.77 8.33 -11.08
N CYS A 309 16.45 7.89 -12.29
CA CYS A 309 15.64 6.68 -12.49
C CYS A 309 16.41 5.39 -12.12
N ASP A 310 15.84 4.53 -11.25
CA ASP A 310 16.47 3.29 -10.77
C ASP A 310 16.08 2.03 -11.55
N ALA A 311 15.01 2.08 -12.37
CA ALA A 311 14.47 0.92 -13.08
C ALA A 311 14.01 1.28 -14.50
N ALA A 312 14.13 0.32 -15.43
CA ALA A 312 13.69 0.52 -16.82
C ALA A 312 12.17 0.70 -16.99
N GLY A 313 11.37 0.32 -15.98
CA GLY A 313 9.91 0.36 -16.04
C GLY A 313 9.35 1.77 -16.28
N LEU A 314 9.84 2.79 -15.58
CA LEU A 314 9.33 4.16 -15.70
C LEU A 314 9.61 4.81 -17.07
N PRO A 315 10.85 4.73 -17.63
CA PRO A 315 11.12 5.21 -18.98
C PRO A 315 10.22 4.54 -20.03
N LEU A 316 10.06 3.22 -19.97
CA LEU A 316 9.21 2.46 -20.90
C LEU A 316 7.72 2.85 -20.77
N ALA A 317 7.21 2.93 -19.55
CA ALA A 317 5.82 3.33 -19.30
C ALA A 317 5.55 4.76 -19.77
N THR A 318 6.50 5.69 -19.54
CA THR A 318 6.41 7.08 -19.99
C THR A 318 6.33 7.15 -21.51
N VAL A 319 7.19 6.39 -22.17
CA VAL A 319 7.22 6.28 -23.64
C VAL A 319 5.92 5.71 -24.20
N SER A 320 5.40 4.63 -23.61
CA SER A 320 4.12 4.03 -23.98
C SER A 320 2.93 4.96 -23.73
N ALA A 321 2.94 5.72 -22.64
CA ALA A 321 1.91 6.73 -22.39
C ALA A 321 1.98 7.86 -23.44
N LEU A 322 3.17 8.27 -23.84
CA LEU A 322 3.38 9.35 -24.80
C LEU A 322 3.11 8.97 -26.25
N SER A 323 3.30 7.70 -26.64
CA SER A 323 3.00 7.24 -28.01
C SER A 323 1.54 7.53 -28.40
N SER A 324 0.60 7.39 -27.45
CA SER A 324 -0.81 7.72 -27.66
C SER A 324 -1.09 9.19 -28.00
N VAL A 325 -0.22 10.12 -27.56
CA VAL A 325 -0.30 11.56 -27.89
C VAL A 325 0.29 11.82 -29.28
N GLN A 326 1.27 11.01 -29.70
CA GLN A 326 1.91 11.14 -31.01
C GLN A 326 0.96 10.88 -32.17
N ASP A 327 0.03 9.93 -31.99
CA ASP A 327 -0.96 9.57 -33.02
C ASP A 327 -1.94 10.71 -33.32
N GLN A 328 -2.03 11.73 -32.46
CA GLN A 328 -2.99 12.83 -32.59
C GLN A 328 -2.35 14.15 -33.04
N GLU A 329 -1.09 14.45 -32.68
CA GLU A 329 -0.54 15.82 -32.78
C GLU A 329 0.87 15.97 -33.40
N GLU A 330 1.43 14.94 -34.06
CA GLU A 330 2.79 14.98 -34.66
C GLU A 330 3.90 15.50 -33.70
N VAL A 331 3.88 15.03 -32.44
CA VAL A 331 4.84 15.47 -31.41
C VAL A 331 6.16 14.68 -31.51
N HIS A 332 7.28 15.41 -31.53
CA HIS A 332 8.62 14.85 -31.40
C HIS A 332 9.12 15.01 -29.95
N CYS A 333 9.28 13.89 -29.24
CA CYS A 333 9.68 13.89 -27.83
C CYS A 333 10.93 13.02 -27.59
N ASN A 334 11.95 13.64 -26.99
CA ASN A 334 13.17 12.97 -26.53
C ASN A 334 13.09 12.73 -25.02
N VAL A 335 13.08 11.46 -24.61
CA VAL A 335 13.10 11.06 -23.20
C VAL A 335 14.54 10.79 -22.77
N LEU A 336 15.07 11.63 -21.89
CA LEU A 336 16.44 11.54 -21.39
C LEU A 336 16.44 10.88 -20.01
N VAL A 337 17.20 9.81 -19.82
CA VAL A 337 17.37 9.16 -18.52
C VAL A 337 18.72 9.53 -17.93
N ARG A 338 18.73 9.96 -16.66
CA ARG A 338 19.95 10.28 -15.92
C ARG A 338 19.91 9.65 -14.52
N HIS A 339 21.08 9.27 -14.00
CA HIS A 339 21.22 8.80 -12.62
C HIS A 339 22.52 9.31 -12.00
N ARG A 340 22.56 9.56 -10.68
CA ARG A 340 23.77 10.04 -9.99
C ARG A 340 24.86 8.97 -9.91
N ASP A 341 24.45 7.73 -9.66
CA ASP A 341 25.30 6.54 -9.68
C ASP A 341 25.39 5.94 -11.08
N ARG A 342 26.62 5.81 -11.59
CA ARG A 342 26.93 5.26 -12.91
C ARG A 342 26.65 3.75 -12.99
N ALA A 343 26.83 2.99 -11.90
CA ALA A 343 26.58 1.56 -11.90
C ALA A 343 25.09 1.27 -12.12
N ARG A 344 24.21 2.04 -11.45
CA ARG A 344 22.76 1.95 -11.64
C ARG A 344 22.32 2.40 -13.02
N LEU A 345 22.88 3.49 -13.54
CA LEU A 345 22.56 3.94 -14.90
C LEU A 345 22.89 2.85 -15.94
N SER A 346 24.04 2.19 -15.77
CA SER A 346 24.43 1.06 -16.62
C SER A 346 23.46 -0.11 -16.48
N GLY A 347 23.01 -0.43 -15.26
CA GLY A 347 22.02 -1.49 -15.02
C GLY A 347 20.67 -1.20 -15.68
N VAL A 348 20.14 0.02 -15.54
CA VAL A 348 18.91 0.46 -16.20
C VAL A 348 19.06 0.42 -17.72
N TYR A 349 20.21 0.82 -18.25
CA TYR A 349 20.49 0.72 -19.69
C TYR A 349 20.48 -0.72 -20.20
N THR A 350 21.16 -1.63 -19.49
CA THR A 350 21.13 -3.07 -19.82
C THR A 350 19.71 -3.62 -19.77
N GLU A 351 18.93 -3.29 -18.75
CA GLU A 351 17.54 -3.73 -18.62
C GLU A 351 16.65 -3.17 -19.75
N LEU A 352 16.85 -1.91 -20.15
CA LEU A 352 16.15 -1.31 -21.30
C LEU A 352 16.48 -2.04 -22.61
N LEU A 353 17.75 -2.38 -22.84
CA LEU A 353 18.17 -3.13 -24.01
C LEU A 353 17.55 -4.54 -24.03
N GLU A 354 17.65 -5.29 -22.94
CA GLU A 354 17.10 -6.64 -22.82
C GLU A 354 15.58 -6.66 -23.05
N ARG A 355 14.85 -5.66 -22.56
CA ARG A 355 13.40 -5.54 -22.79
C ARG A 355 13.07 -5.13 -24.23
N SER A 356 13.87 -4.25 -24.83
CA SER A 356 13.67 -3.83 -26.23
C SER A 356 13.97 -4.92 -27.26
N GLU A 357 14.86 -5.86 -26.96
CA GLU A 357 15.15 -6.99 -27.87
C GLU A 357 14.02 -8.04 -27.91
N ASN A 358 13.18 -8.10 -26.86
CA ASN A 358 12.08 -9.06 -26.75
C ASN A 358 10.77 -8.59 -27.40
N ASP A 359 10.67 -7.33 -27.83
CA ASP A 359 9.48 -6.75 -28.45
C ASP A 359 9.86 -5.99 -29.73
N PRO A 360 9.47 -6.48 -30.93
CA PRO A 360 9.84 -5.87 -32.21
C PRO A 360 9.20 -4.50 -32.47
N ASP A 361 8.20 -4.09 -31.68
CA ASP A 361 7.61 -2.74 -31.70
C ASP A 361 8.23 -1.82 -30.62
N ALA A 362 9.25 -2.28 -29.89
CA ALA A 362 9.88 -1.51 -28.82
C ALA A 362 10.70 -0.32 -29.31
N VAL A 363 10.73 0.71 -28.47
CA VAL A 363 11.36 2.01 -28.76
C VAL A 363 12.88 1.91 -28.86
N VAL A 364 13.43 2.62 -29.85
CA VAL A 364 14.88 2.68 -30.12
C VAL A 364 15.60 3.41 -28.97
N VAL A 365 16.39 2.66 -28.21
CA VAL A 365 17.32 3.18 -27.20
C VAL A 365 18.63 3.58 -27.89
N SER A 366 19.08 4.83 -27.73
CA SER A 366 20.30 5.32 -28.39
C SER A 366 21.21 6.10 -27.44
N GLU A 367 22.50 5.80 -27.45
CA GLU A 367 23.52 6.52 -26.64
C GLU A 367 24.06 7.78 -27.34
N THR A 368 24.05 7.86 -28.68
CA THR A 368 25.06 8.68 -29.38
C THR A 368 24.59 9.57 -30.53
N SER A 369 23.30 9.63 -30.89
CA SER A 369 22.88 10.54 -31.97
C SER A 369 21.57 11.29 -31.70
N ARG A 370 21.68 12.62 -31.54
CA ARG A 370 20.56 13.57 -31.67
C ARG A 370 19.99 13.63 -33.09
N ASN A 371 20.74 13.17 -34.09
CA ASN A 371 20.47 13.41 -35.51
C ASN A 371 19.76 12.26 -36.26
N PHE A 372 19.25 11.24 -35.58
CA PHE A 372 18.35 10.27 -36.23
C PHE A 372 16.95 10.88 -36.44
N MET A 373 16.03 10.25 -37.18
CA MET A 373 14.71 10.82 -37.54
C MET A 373 13.52 10.07 -36.88
N SER A 374 13.72 9.37 -35.76
CA SER A 374 12.61 8.73 -35.05
C SER A 374 11.82 9.72 -34.20
N LYS A 375 10.48 9.59 -34.18
CA LYS A 375 9.54 10.50 -33.52
C LYS A 375 9.58 10.43 -31.97
N LEU A 376 9.99 9.31 -31.40
CA LEU A 376 10.18 9.12 -29.94
C LEU A 376 11.51 8.40 -29.67
N ARG A 377 12.26 8.82 -28.66
CA ARG A 377 13.57 8.24 -28.30
C ARG A 377 13.79 8.16 -26.81
N ILE A 378 14.53 7.15 -26.37
CA ILE A 378 15.15 7.11 -25.04
C ILE A 378 16.65 7.39 -25.22
N GLY A 379 17.12 8.53 -24.74
CA GLY A 379 18.53 8.89 -24.68
C GLY A 379 19.08 8.74 -23.26
N VAL A 380 20.21 8.08 -23.08
CA VAL A 380 20.86 7.97 -21.77
C VAL A 380 21.98 9.01 -21.66
N MET A 381 21.87 9.92 -20.70
CA MET A 381 22.90 10.92 -20.46
C MET A 381 23.89 10.45 -19.39
N LEU A 382 25.06 10.02 -19.85
CA LEU A 382 26.23 9.81 -18.98
C LEU A 382 26.76 11.17 -18.53
N ASP A 383 27.27 11.22 -17.30
CA ASP A 383 27.89 12.42 -16.74
C ASP A 383 29.20 12.70 -17.50
N VAL A 384 29.12 13.45 -18.59
CA VAL A 384 30.30 13.98 -19.25
C VAL A 384 30.77 15.15 -18.40
N ALA A 385 31.74 14.89 -17.53
CA ALA A 385 32.54 15.93 -16.90
C ALA A 385 33.10 16.83 -18.03
N GLY A 386 32.46 17.98 -18.26
CA GLY A 386 32.84 18.93 -19.32
C GLY A 386 31.87 19.09 -20.49
N GLY A 387 30.55 18.93 -20.30
CA GLY A 387 29.56 19.36 -21.29
C GLY A 387 29.75 20.84 -21.67
N SER A 388 30.10 21.07 -22.94
CA SER A 388 30.36 22.40 -23.49
C SER A 388 29.19 23.34 -23.23
N LYS A 389 29.47 24.55 -22.76
CA LYS A 389 28.54 25.68 -22.81
C LYS A 389 28.27 26.03 -24.29
N SER A 390 27.50 25.22 -25.00
CA SER A 390 26.91 25.64 -26.29
C SER A 390 25.77 26.59 -25.96
N GLY A 391 25.88 27.80 -26.49
CA GLY A 391 25.13 28.96 -26.01
C GLY A 391 23.61 28.83 -26.00
N GLY A 392 22.99 29.42 -24.98
CA GLY A 392 21.66 30.02 -24.97
C GLY A 392 20.43 29.13 -25.16
N ALA A 393 20.52 27.99 -25.85
CA ALA A 393 19.41 27.09 -26.08
C ALA A 393 19.21 26.17 -24.88
N ARG A 394 17.98 26.12 -24.38
CA ARG A 394 17.59 25.21 -23.31
C ARG A 394 17.65 23.78 -23.85
N GLU A 395 18.49 22.94 -23.26
CA GLU A 395 18.71 21.56 -23.72
C GLU A 395 17.66 20.58 -23.18
N ILE A 396 16.93 20.97 -22.12
CA ILE A 396 15.90 20.18 -21.45
C ILE A 396 14.73 21.10 -21.10
N ASP A 397 13.54 20.78 -21.60
CA ASP A 397 12.34 21.57 -21.37
C ASP A 397 11.75 21.26 -19.99
N VAL A 398 11.54 19.98 -19.70
CA VAL A 398 10.93 19.52 -18.44
C VAL A 398 11.78 18.44 -17.81
N ALA A 399 12.13 18.63 -16.53
CA ALA A 399 12.84 17.62 -15.73
C ALA A 399 11.92 17.05 -14.67
N PHE A 400 11.68 15.75 -14.73
CA PHE A 400 10.91 15.01 -13.74
C PHE A 400 11.84 14.38 -12.71
N LEU A 401 11.60 14.69 -11.44
CA LEU A 401 12.28 14.08 -10.30
C LEU A 401 11.35 13.05 -9.67
N HIS A 402 11.41 11.81 -10.14
CA HIS A 402 10.61 10.74 -9.57
C HIS A 402 11.30 10.15 -8.34
N ASP A 403 10.64 10.25 -7.18
CA ASP A 403 11.11 9.71 -5.89
C ASP A 403 12.50 10.18 -5.43
N VAL A 404 12.99 11.32 -5.93
CA VAL A 404 14.37 11.77 -5.63
C VAL A 404 14.49 12.31 -4.22
N VAL A 405 13.48 13.09 -3.79
CA VAL A 405 13.41 13.66 -2.44
C VAL A 405 13.00 12.59 -1.43
N SER A 406 12.06 11.70 -1.80
CA SER A 406 11.59 10.63 -0.92
C SER A 406 12.68 9.62 -0.55
N ARG A 407 13.73 9.46 -1.37
CA ARG A 407 14.92 8.64 -1.04
C ARG A 407 15.76 9.16 0.13
N GLN A 408 15.71 10.46 0.41
CA GLN A 408 16.43 11.02 1.56
C GLN A 408 15.61 10.98 2.84
N ALA A 409 14.34 10.62 2.72
CA ALA A 409 13.43 10.63 3.84
C ALA A 409 13.80 9.55 4.85
N ARG A 410 13.45 9.79 6.10
CA ARG A 410 13.66 8.84 7.20
C ARG A 410 12.33 8.55 7.89
N GLU A 411 12.21 7.33 8.36
CA GLU A 411 11.13 6.96 9.27
C GLU A 411 11.34 7.66 10.61
N GLN A 412 10.29 8.31 11.12
CA GLN A 412 10.25 8.91 12.44
C GLN A 412 8.88 8.68 13.08
N TRP A 413 8.87 8.62 14.41
CA TRP A 413 7.66 8.51 15.21
C TRP A 413 7.46 9.79 16.02
N PHE A 414 6.30 10.42 15.86
CA PHE A 414 5.98 11.67 16.56
C PHE A 414 4.97 11.43 17.68
N PRO A 415 5.23 11.92 18.90
CA PRO A 415 4.24 11.90 19.96
C PRO A 415 3.11 12.89 19.65
N VAL A 416 1.88 12.48 19.87
CA VAL A 416 0.66 13.27 19.71
C VAL A 416 -0.18 13.12 20.97
N PRO A 417 -0.75 14.19 21.54
CA PRO A 417 -1.58 14.07 22.73
C PRO A 417 -2.82 13.20 22.46
N ALA A 418 -3.16 12.33 23.42
CA ALA A 418 -4.41 11.58 23.40
C ALA A 418 -5.59 12.56 23.55
N LEU A 419 -6.54 12.49 22.62
CA LEU A 419 -7.75 13.30 22.66
C LEU A 419 -8.88 12.52 23.34
N PRO A 420 -9.73 13.18 24.16
CA PRO A 420 -10.77 12.49 24.93
C PRO A 420 -11.97 12.03 24.09
N ASP A 421 -12.17 12.63 22.94
CA ASP A 421 -13.25 12.29 22.00
C ASP A 421 -12.60 11.73 20.75
N ASN A 422 -12.93 10.51 20.34
CA ASN A 422 -12.45 9.84 19.12
C ASN A 422 -13.66 9.47 18.25
N PRO A 423 -13.58 9.60 16.91
CA PRO A 423 -14.69 9.26 16.04
C PRO A 423 -14.97 7.75 16.08
N SER A 424 -16.22 7.36 15.84
CA SER A 424 -16.53 5.93 15.66
C SER A 424 -15.99 5.39 14.33
N LEU A 425 -15.77 4.07 14.25
CA LEU A 425 -15.32 3.39 13.02
C LEU A 425 -16.24 3.65 11.81
N LEU A 426 -17.53 3.88 12.03
CA LEU A 426 -18.50 4.13 10.96
C LEU A 426 -18.53 5.58 10.47
N GLN A 427 -18.08 6.53 11.30
CA GLN A 427 -18.10 7.96 10.97
C GLN A 427 -16.73 8.45 10.48
N HIS A 428 -15.65 7.75 10.84
CA HIS A 428 -14.31 8.16 10.50
C HIS A 428 -13.94 7.77 9.06
N VAL A 429 -13.56 8.76 8.26
CA VAL A 429 -13.10 8.60 6.88
C VAL A 429 -11.68 9.15 6.74
N PRO A 430 -10.64 8.30 6.86
CA PRO A 430 -9.23 8.66 6.69
C PRO A 430 -8.91 9.48 5.45
N ALA A 431 -9.52 9.14 4.30
CA ALA A 431 -9.27 9.80 3.01
C ALA A 431 -9.55 11.32 3.00
N ARG A 432 -10.35 11.83 3.97
CA ARG A 432 -10.69 13.26 4.08
C ARG A 432 -9.68 14.05 4.92
N TRP A 433 -8.69 13.39 5.53
CA TRP A 433 -7.69 14.03 6.37
C TRP A 433 -6.40 14.34 5.62
N SER A 434 -5.72 15.42 6.02
CA SER A 434 -4.38 15.72 5.51
C SER A 434 -3.34 14.87 6.21
N TYR A 435 -2.58 14.09 5.44
CA TYR A 435 -1.42 13.33 5.90
C TYR A 435 -0.18 14.21 6.00
N ARG A 436 -0.20 15.39 5.36
CA ARG A 436 0.90 16.35 5.47
C ARG A 436 0.79 17.11 6.79
N ARG A 437 1.88 17.08 7.56
CA ARG A 437 2.01 17.93 8.75
C ARG A 437 2.22 19.38 8.31
N VAL A 438 1.41 20.28 8.87
CA VAL A 438 1.65 21.73 8.71
C VAL A 438 2.93 22.07 9.45
N THR A 439 3.87 22.65 8.71
CA THR A 439 5.21 23.02 9.18
C THR A 439 5.26 24.54 9.30
N ALA A 440 6.00 25.04 10.29
CA ALA A 440 6.18 26.48 10.46
C ALA A 440 7.13 27.03 9.38
N GLU A 441 7.10 28.35 9.14
CA GLU A 441 7.92 28.99 8.09
C GLU A 441 9.44 28.81 8.30
N ASP A 442 9.87 28.53 9.53
CA ASP A 442 11.25 28.28 9.92
C ASP A 442 11.68 26.79 9.87
N GLU A 443 10.74 25.88 9.57
CA GLU A 443 11.04 24.45 9.44
C GLU A 443 11.44 24.06 8.01
N LEU A 444 12.70 23.65 7.83
CA LEU A 444 13.22 23.17 6.54
C LEU A 444 12.85 21.71 6.22
N LYS A 445 12.05 21.05 7.07
CA LYS A 445 11.73 19.62 6.95
C LYS A 445 10.28 19.41 6.54
N ALA A 446 10.05 18.62 5.51
CA ALA A 446 8.70 18.21 5.11
C ALA A 446 8.33 16.90 5.81
N THR A 447 7.21 16.86 6.54
CA THR A 447 6.78 15.64 7.23
C THR A 447 5.42 15.17 6.70
N SER A 448 5.32 13.90 6.36
CA SER A 448 4.07 13.22 5.97
C SER A 448 3.82 12.05 6.90
N TYR A 449 2.66 12.01 7.53
CA TYR A 449 2.21 10.86 8.30
C TYR A 449 2.02 9.65 7.37
N LEU A 450 2.31 8.46 7.90
CA LEU A 450 2.11 7.17 7.22
C LEU A 450 0.74 6.54 7.53
N THR A 451 0.00 7.15 8.46
CA THR A 451 -1.37 6.78 8.81
C THR A 451 -2.16 8.06 9.13
N CYS A 452 -3.48 8.00 9.02
CA CYS A 452 -4.33 9.14 9.29
C CYS A 452 -4.06 9.67 10.72
N PRO A 453 -3.84 10.99 10.89
CA PRO A 453 -3.50 11.57 12.19
C PRO A 453 -4.68 11.58 13.18
N ARG A 454 -5.89 11.30 12.68
CA ARG A 454 -7.09 11.07 13.47
C ARG A 454 -7.49 9.61 13.33
N GLN A 455 -7.85 8.94 14.43
CA GLN A 455 -8.22 7.54 14.41
C GLN A 455 -9.38 7.27 15.38
N PRO A 456 -10.19 6.23 15.12
CA PRO A 456 -11.09 5.67 16.12
C PRO A 456 -10.28 4.96 17.22
N ASP A 457 -10.91 4.65 18.36
CA ASP A 457 -10.24 3.99 19.50
C ASP A 457 -9.53 2.69 19.10
N ALA A 458 -10.18 1.86 18.28
CA ALA A 458 -9.59 0.63 17.76
C ALA A 458 -8.38 0.88 16.82
N GLY A 459 -8.40 1.99 16.08
CA GLY A 459 -7.30 2.42 15.22
C GLY A 459 -6.10 2.90 16.02
N TRP A 460 -6.33 3.71 17.06
CA TRP A 460 -5.28 4.13 18.00
C TRP A 460 -4.65 2.94 18.72
N ALA A 461 -5.47 2.04 19.27
CA ALA A 461 -4.99 0.82 19.93
C ALA A 461 -4.07 -0.02 19.01
N TYR A 462 -4.39 -0.07 17.71
CA TYR A 462 -3.57 -0.75 16.72
C TYR A 462 -2.26 -0.03 16.43
N ILE A 463 -2.29 1.28 16.16
CA ILE A 463 -1.08 2.07 15.90
C ILE A 463 -0.16 2.04 17.12
N ASP A 464 -0.70 2.13 18.31
CA ASP A 464 0.04 2.08 19.58
C ASP A 464 0.66 0.71 19.83
N ALA A 465 0.00 -0.38 19.42
CA ALA A 465 0.55 -1.72 19.47
C ALA A 465 1.68 -1.91 18.44
N VAL A 466 1.51 -1.40 17.22
CA VAL A 466 2.55 -1.37 16.18
C VAL A 466 3.76 -0.56 16.67
N ALA A 467 3.53 0.63 17.23
CA ALA A 467 4.58 1.49 17.77
C ALA A 467 5.35 0.78 18.90
N ASN A 468 4.65 0.11 19.82
CA ASN A 468 5.28 -0.66 20.91
C ASN A 468 6.23 -1.73 20.38
N VAL A 469 5.83 -2.45 19.33
CA VAL A 469 6.61 -3.55 18.75
C VAL A 469 7.80 -3.01 17.95
N VAL A 470 7.57 -2.07 17.04
CA VAL A 470 8.61 -1.53 16.14
C VAL A 470 9.65 -0.71 16.92
N ARG A 471 9.21 0.18 17.81
CA ARG A 471 10.13 1.05 18.58
C ARG A 471 10.75 0.35 19.79
N ARG A 472 10.23 -0.82 20.18
CA ARG A 472 10.58 -1.52 21.43
C ARG A 472 10.52 -0.61 22.66
N GLN A 473 9.59 0.33 22.65
CA GLN A 473 9.39 1.32 23.71
C GLN A 473 7.90 1.40 24.03
N SER A 474 7.60 1.48 25.33
CA SER A 474 6.24 1.76 25.79
C SER A 474 6.08 3.26 25.91
N HIS A 475 4.90 3.74 25.57
CA HIS A 475 4.52 5.15 25.68
C HIS A 475 3.63 5.41 26.88
N GLY A 476 3.52 6.69 27.25
CA GLY A 476 2.63 7.13 28.31
C GLY A 476 1.15 6.97 27.95
N PRO A 477 0.24 6.93 28.95
CA PRO A 477 -1.20 6.76 28.71
C PRO A 477 -1.87 7.94 28.02
N ASP A 478 -1.25 9.13 28.06
CA ASP A 478 -1.81 10.39 27.54
C ASP A 478 -1.20 10.80 26.18
N GLU A 479 -0.44 9.91 25.55
CA GLU A 479 0.21 10.15 24.25
C GLU A 479 0.00 8.97 23.31
N HIS A 480 -0.20 9.26 22.03
CA HIS A 480 -0.10 8.30 20.94
C HIS A 480 1.15 8.58 20.12
N TYR A 481 1.60 7.63 19.32
CA TYR A 481 2.72 7.84 18.40
C TYR A 481 2.30 7.64 16.95
N LEU A 482 2.48 8.67 16.14
CA LEU A 482 2.22 8.60 14.72
C LEU A 482 3.50 8.30 13.93
N PRO A 483 3.50 7.25 13.10
CA PRO A 483 4.57 7.03 12.16
C PRO A 483 4.52 8.07 11.04
N ALA A 484 5.68 8.58 10.66
CA ALA A 484 5.81 9.57 9.63
C ALA A 484 7.11 9.37 8.83
N ARG A 485 7.09 9.88 7.61
CA ARG A 485 8.23 10.03 6.74
C ARG A 485 8.62 11.51 6.73
N GLN A 486 9.87 11.80 7.08
CA GLN A 486 10.43 13.15 7.14
C GLN A 486 11.64 13.31 6.23
#